data_AF-A0A1E2WG03-F1
#
_entry.id   AF-A0A1E2WG03-F1
#
_cell.length_a   1.000
_cell.length_b   1.000
_cell.length_c   1.000
_cell.angle_alpha   90.00
_cell.angle_beta   90.00
_cell.angle_gamma   90.00
#
_symmetry.space_group_name_H-M   'P 1'
#
loop_
_entity.id
_entity.type
_entity.pdbx_description
1 polymer ?
#
loop_
_entity_poly.entity_id
_entity_poly.type
_entity_poly.pdbx_seq_one_letter_code
_entity_poly.pdbx_strand_id
1 'polypeptide(L)'
;MTIKKPLAIKQPEVGQIIHDLRLLAALTQEQFAATVGVTYTTINRWENGRSTPSPMAMKLIEQKLDEMGAQGQDLLAKYLPN
;
A
#
# COMPACT_ATOMS: atom_id res chain seq x y z
N MET A 1 -10.92 -8.50 12.66
CA MET A 1 -10.20 -7.40 13.33
C MET A 1 -10.00 -6.30 12.31
N THR A 2 -10.22 -5.03 12.67
CA THR A 2 -10.23 -3.91 11.71
C THR A 2 -8.88 -3.20 11.73
N ILE A 3 -8.32 -2.92 10.55
CA ILE A 3 -7.11 -2.09 10.42
C ILE A 3 -7.42 -0.69 10.98
N LYS A 4 -6.63 -0.20 11.95
CA LYS A 4 -6.82 1.14 12.51
C LYS A 4 -6.42 2.20 11.48
N LYS A 5 -7.30 3.17 11.23
CA LYS A 5 -7.13 4.25 10.25
C LYS A 5 -7.06 5.64 10.92
N PRO A 6 -6.35 6.63 10.34
CA PRO A 6 -5.52 6.51 9.12
C PRO A 6 -4.17 5.82 9.40
N LEU A 7 -3.69 5.04 8.45
CA LEU A 7 -2.33 4.50 8.43
C LEU A 7 -1.34 5.63 8.15
N ALA A 8 -0.82 6.24 9.22
CA ALA A 8 0.21 7.26 9.14
C ALA A 8 1.61 6.63 9.02
N ILE A 9 1.93 6.10 7.83
CA ILE A 9 3.19 5.41 7.54
C ILE A 9 4.09 6.29 6.67
N LYS A 10 5.38 6.36 7.01
CA LYS A 10 6.39 7.13 6.27
C LYS A 10 7.14 6.22 5.29
N GLN A 11 7.98 6.84 4.46
CA GLN A 11 8.95 6.09 3.66
C GLN A 11 10.15 5.68 4.52
N PRO A 12 10.76 4.52 4.24
CA PRO A 12 10.49 3.61 3.12
C PRO A 12 9.34 2.60 3.37
N GLU A 13 8.80 2.52 4.58
CA GLU A 13 7.88 1.44 5.00
C GLU A 13 6.60 1.42 4.17
N VAL A 14 6.02 2.59 3.89
CA VAL A 14 4.81 2.69 3.05
C VAL A 14 5.06 2.17 1.64
N GLY A 15 6.24 2.45 1.07
CA GLY A 15 6.63 1.95 -0.24
C GLY A 15 6.76 0.44 -0.28
N GLN A 16 7.34 -0.15 0.78
CA GLN A 16 7.48 -1.60 0.92
C GLN A 16 6.12 -2.29 1.10
N ILE A 17 5.22 -1.71 1.91
CA ILE A 17 3.85 -2.22 2.07
C ILE A 17 3.11 -2.18 0.73
N ILE A 18 3.21 -1.10 -0.03
CA ILE A 18 2.57 -0.99 -1.35
C ILE A 18 3.11 -2.05 -2.31
N HIS A 19 4.42 -2.27 -2.32
CA HIS A 19 5.07 -3.27 -3.15
C HIS A 19 4.55 -4.68 -2.83
N ASP A 20 4.58 -5.08 -1.56
CA ASP A 20 4.14 -6.39 -1.12
C ASP A 20 2.63 -6.59 -1.30
N LEU A 21 1.81 -5.57 -0.99
CA LEU A 21 0.37 -5.55 -1.25
C LEU A 21 0.08 -5.85 -2.72
N ARG A 22 0.78 -5.15 -3.62
CA ARG A 22 0.64 -5.34 -5.06
C ARG A 22 1.03 -6.75 -5.49
N LEU A 23 2.14 -7.27 -4.98
CA LEU A 23 2.61 -8.62 -5.30
C LEU A 23 1.64 -9.70 -4.79
N LEU A 24 1.10 -9.54 -3.59
CA LEU A 24 0.09 -10.47 -3.04
C LEU A 24 -1.22 -10.43 -3.83
N ALA A 25 -1.56 -9.28 -4.41
CA ALA A 25 -2.68 -9.16 -5.36
C ALA A 25 -2.36 -9.66 -6.78
N ALA A 26 -1.13 -10.14 -7.03
CA ALA A 26 -0.63 -10.57 -8.34
C ALA A 26 -0.76 -9.49 -9.45
N LEU A 27 -0.56 -8.22 -9.08
CA LEU A 27 -0.70 -7.08 -10.00
C LEU A 27 0.66 -6.53 -10.46
N THR A 28 0.73 -6.04 -11.70
CA THR A 28 1.83 -5.19 -12.15
C THR A 28 1.70 -3.78 -11.55
N GLN A 29 2.77 -2.98 -11.61
CA GLN A 29 2.71 -1.59 -11.12
C GLN A 29 1.67 -0.77 -11.89
N GLU A 30 1.50 -1.01 -13.20
CA GLU A 30 0.47 -0.37 -14.03
C GLU A 30 -0.95 -0.77 -13.61
N GLN A 31 -1.19 -2.05 -13.35
CA GLN A 31 -2.49 -2.55 -12.92
C GLN A 31 -2.85 -2.02 -11.53
N PHE A 32 -1.88 -1.97 -10.62
CA PHE A 32 -2.07 -1.39 -9.30
C PHE A 32 -2.30 0.12 -9.37
N ALA A 33 -1.55 0.82 -10.24
CA ALA A 33 -1.73 2.25 -10.48
C ALA A 33 -3.15 2.57 -10.97
N ALA A 34 -3.67 1.78 -11.93
CA ALA A 34 -5.04 1.91 -12.41
C ALA A 34 -6.07 1.67 -11.29
N THR A 35 -5.79 0.71 -10.39
CA THR A 35 -6.66 0.38 -9.25
C THR A 35 -6.75 1.53 -8.24
N VAL A 36 -5.67 2.25 -8.00
CA VAL A 36 -5.62 3.37 -7.03
C VAL A 36 -5.70 4.75 -7.68
N GLY A 37 -5.98 4.82 -8.99
CA GLY A 37 -6.23 6.06 -9.72
C GLY A 37 -5.01 6.95 -9.92
N VAL A 38 -3.82 6.37 -10.06
CA VAL A 38 -2.56 7.11 -10.31
C VAL A 38 -1.79 6.56 -11.51
N THR A 39 -0.67 7.17 -11.85
CA THR A 39 0.21 6.69 -12.92
C THR A 39 1.16 5.60 -12.44
N TYR A 40 1.64 4.76 -13.37
CA TYR A 40 2.75 3.84 -13.13
C TYR A 40 3.95 4.54 -12.46
N THR A 41 4.34 5.71 -12.97
CA THR A 41 5.47 6.48 -12.44
C THR A 41 5.29 6.88 -10.98
N THR A 42 4.04 7.07 -10.54
CA THR A 42 3.70 7.36 -9.16
C THR A 42 3.89 6.14 -8.27
N ILE A 43 3.38 4.97 -8.68
CA ILE A 43 3.62 3.69 -7.97
C ILE A 43 5.11 3.38 -7.89
N ASN A 44 5.83 3.50 -9.01
CA ASN A 44 7.26 3.26 -9.06
C ASN A 44 8.03 4.16 -8.08
N ARG A 45 7.66 5.45 -7.96
CA ARG A 45 8.27 6.35 -6.97
C ARG A 45 7.92 5.96 -5.53
N TRP A 46 6.69 5.54 -5.25
CA TRP A 46 6.30 5.08 -3.92
C TRP A 46 7.04 3.81 -3.52
N GLU A 47 7.06 2.78 -4.37
CA GLU A 47 7.74 1.50 -4.07
C GLU A 47 9.26 1.68 -3.90
N ASN A 48 9.86 2.66 -4.58
CA ASN A 48 11.29 2.97 -4.47
C ASN A 48 11.61 4.05 -3.40
N GLY A 49 10.69 4.40 -2.51
CA GLY A 49 10.97 5.33 -1.41
C GLY A 49 11.10 6.80 -1.81
N ARG A 50 10.79 7.18 -3.05
CA ARG A 50 11.07 8.50 -3.63
C ARG A 50 10.01 9.56 -3.31
N SER A 51 8.79 9.14 -2.94
CA SER A 51 7.72 10.04 -2.48
C SER A 51 6.68 9.26 -1.67
N THR A 52 5.91 9.91 -0.81
CA THR A 52 4.79 9.27 -0.09
C THR A 52 3.48 9.37 -0.86
N PRO A 53 2.52 8.44 -0.67
CA PRO A 53 1.16 8.59 -1.18
C PRO A 53 0.47 9.82 -0.61
N SER A 54 -0.42 10.42 -1.40
CA SER A 54 -1.32 11.46 -0.91
C SER A 54 -2.36 10.86 0.06
N PRO A 55 -3.02 11.68 0.90
CA PRO A 55 -4.07 11.18 1.80
C PRO A 55 -5.19 10.43 1.06
N MET A 56 -5.54 10.85 -0.16
CA MET A 56 -6.56 10.17 -0.98
C MET A 56 -6.07 8.80 -1.45
N ALA A 57 -4.84 8.71 -1.96
CA ALA A 57 -4.25 7.45 -2.37
C ALA A 57 -4.08 6.49 -1.17
N MET A 58 -3.71 7.01 0.00
CA MET A 58 -3.59 6.21 1.22
C MET A 58 -4.92 5.56 1.60
N LYS A 59 -6.06 6.26 1.47
CA LYS A 59 -7.38 5.67 1.71
C LYS A 59 -7.69 4.49 0.79
N LEU A 60 -7.28 4.56 -0.48
CA LEU A 60 -7.46 3.47 -1.43
C LEU A 60 -6.55 2.27 -1.12
N ILE A 61 -5.32 2.53 -0.69
CA ILE A 61 -4.38 1.51 -0.22
C ILE A 61 -4.93 0.81 1.03
N GLU A 62 -5.41 1.58 2.01
CA GLU A 62 -6.10 1.06 3.20
C GLU A 62 -7.30 0.18 2.84
N GLN A 63 -8.11 0.60 1.87
CA GLN A 63 -9.24 -0.20 1.40
C GLN A 63 -8.76 -1.53 0.78
N LYS A 64 -7.68 -1.53 0.00
CA LYS A 64 -7.12 -2.77 -0.57
C LYS A 64 -6.56 -3.70 0.50
N LEU A 65 -5.93 -3.16 1.54
CA LEU A 65 -5.49 -3.96 2.69
C LEU A 65 -6.68 -4.59 3.42
N ASP A 66 -7.79 -3.86 3.59
CA ASP A 66 -9.00 -4.40 4.20
C ASP A 66 -9.64 -5.51 3.34
N GLU A 67 -9.69 -5.34 2.01
CA GLU A 67 -10.22 -6.34 1.07
C GLU A 67 -9.43 -7.66 1.11
N MET A 68 -8.15 -7.62 1.48
CA MET A 68 -7.30 -8.80 1.67
C MET A 68 -7.53 -9.53 3.01
N GLY A 69 -8.29 -8.96 3.93
CA GLY A 69 -8.63 -9.58 5.21
C GLY A 69 -7.39 -9.92 6.05
N ALA A 70 -7.21 -11.21 6.38
CA ALA A 70 -6.12 -11.68 7.22
C ALA A 70 -4.73 -11.41 6.59
N GLN A 71 -4.59 -11.60 5.27
CA GLN A 71 -3.31 -11.37 4.59
C GLN A 71 -2.87 -9.91 4.65
N GLY A 72 -3.83 -8.97 4.59
CA GLY A 72 -3.55 -7.53 4.76
C GLY A 72 -3.08 -7.19 6.17
N GLN A 73 -3.62 -7.87 7.19
CA GLN A 73 -3.19 -7.71 8.58
C GLN A 73 -1.79 -8.27 8.82
N ASP A 74 -1.52 -9.47 8.31
CA ASP A 74 -0.19 -10.10 8.41
C ASP A 74 0.87 -9.24 7.72
N LEU A 75 0.53 -8.67 6.56
CA LEU A 75 1.41 -7.73 5.86
C LEU A 75 1.70 -6.49 6.72
N LEU A 76 0.69 -5.87 7.34
CA LEU A 76 0.93 -4.73 8.21
C LEU A 76 1.75 -5.09 9.45
N ALA A 77 1.51 -6.26 10.06
CA ALA A 77 2.28 -6.73 11.21
C ALA A 77 3.76 -6.94 10.91
N LYS A 78 4.11 -7.33 9.66
CA LYS A 78 5.50 -7.44 9.20
C LYS A 78 6.25 -6.10 9.24
N TYR A 79 5.58 -4.99 8.92
CA TYR A 79 6.23 -3.68 8.77
C TYR A 79 5.99 -2.72 9.93
N LEU A 80 4.95 -2.96 10.73
CA LEU A 80 4.63 -2.20 11.94
C LEU A 80 4.60 -3.14 13.16
N PRO A 81 5.70 -3.84 13.48
CA PRO A 81 5.80 -4.56 14.74
C PRO A 81 5.75 -3.53 15.88
N ASN A 82 4.94 -3.82 16.90
CA ASN A 82 4.79 -2.97 18.09
C ASN A 82 6.13 -2.57 18.71
#